data_AF-A0A3M1MI34-F1
#
_entry.id   AF-A0A3M1MI34-F1
#
_cell.length_a   1.000
_cell.length_b   1.000
_cell.length_c   1.000
_cell.angle_alpha   90.00
_cell.angle_beta   90.00
_cell.angle_gamma   90.00
#
_symmetry.space_group_name_H-M   'P 1'
#
loop_
_entity.id
_entity.type
_entity.pdbx_description
1 polymer ?
#
loop_
_entity_poly.entity_id
_entity_poly.type
_entity_poly.pdbx_seq_one_letter_code
_entity_poly.pdbx_strand_id
1 'polypeptide(L)'
;TFDFPDATVKMQSHCRYGPAKAYLHAADLYPGDTGQVWGRSARSSWLYVRFDKLEYACWVAPSIVDVQGDINTLVTQEPRLPVSVLYPPPANVRAVRNGNQVTISWERVPMTEDDDRGYMLDIYVCQGGAYIWWPVSFKNQYTTKYTVTDEAGCPAPSGGKLAAVEKHGYTDWVEIPWPAP
;
A
#
# COMPACT_ATOMS: atom_id res chain seq x y z
N THR A 1 -9.43 22.88 -21.16
CA THR A 1 -9.46 21.81 -20.16
C THR A 1 -8.22 20.98 -20.34
N PHE A 2 -7.59 20.52 -19.26
CA PHE A 2 -6.46 19.59 -19.36
C PHE A 2 -6.97 18.26 -19.89
N ASP A 3 -6.27 17.68 -20.86
CA ASP A 3 -6.62 16.38 -21.45
C ASP A 3 -5.85 15.28 -20.71
N PHE A 4 -6.58 14.43 -20.00
CA PHE A 4 -5.97 13.37 -19.20
C PHE A 4 -5.65 12.17 -20.09
N PRO A 5 -4.51 11.47 -19.88
CA PRO A 5 -4.25 10.22 -20.57
C PRO A 5 -5.37 9.22 -20.36
N ASP A 6 -5.74 8.49 -21.40
CA ASP A 6 -6.75 7.43 -21.33
C ASP A 6 -6.11 6.13 -20.84
N ALA A 7 -6.88 5.33 -20.13
CA ALA A 7 -6.52 4.00 -19.69
C ALA A 7 -7.56 2.97 -20.12
N THR A 8 -7.11 1.84 -20.67
CA THR A 8 -7.95 0.68 -20.98
C THR A 8 -7.42 -0.56 -20.27
N VAL A 9 -8.27 -1.26 -19.53
CA VAL A 9 -7.87 -2.48 -18.80
C VAL A 9 -7.64 -3.64 -19.76
N LYS A 10 -6.51 -4.34 -19.60
CA LYS A 10 -6.10 -5.47 -20.46
C LYS A 10 -6.57 -6.83 -19.97
N MET A 11 -6.72 -7.00 -18.67
CA MET A 11 -6.97 -8.29 -18.04
C MET A 11 -7.76 -8.13 -16.75
N GLN A 12 -8.44 -9.20 -16.31
CA GLN A 12 -9.12 -9.17 -15.02
C GLN A 12 -8.11 -8.88 -13.92
N SER A 13 -8.39 -7.87 -13.10
CA SER A 13 -7.49 -7.41 -12.07
C SER A 13 -8.22 -6.61 -10.99
N HIS A 14 -7.50 -6.19 -9.98
CA HIS A 14 -8.02 -5.38 -8.89
C HIS A 14 -7.52 -3.95 -8.98
N CYS A 15 -8.44 -3.01 -8.78
CA CYS A 15 -8.11 -1.66 -8.37
C CYS A 15 -7.97 -1.58 -6.84
N ARG A 16 -7.09 -0.70 -6.35
CA ARG A 16 -6.72 -0.66 -4.92
C ARG A 16 -6.85 0.73 -4.32
N TYR A 17 -6.92 0.80 -3.00
CA TYR A 17 -6.93 2.07 -2.25
C TYR A 17 -5.56 2.77 -2.23
N GLY A 18 -4.48 2.09 -2.61
CA GLY A 18 -3.15 2.70 -2.69
C GLY A 18 -2.20 2.07 -3.71
N PRO A 19 -1.04 2.72 -3.94
CA PRO A 19 -0.15 2.48 -5.07
C PRO A 19 0.79 1.27 -4.92
N ALA A 20 0.29 0.17 -4.37
CA ALA A 20 1.01 -1.09 -4.25
C ALA A 20 0.04 -2.27 -4.09
N LYS A 21 0.51 -3.49 -4.35
CA LYS A 21 -0.29 -4.72 -4.14
C LYS A 21 -0.70 -4.91 -2.67
N ALA A 22 0.05 -4.31 -1.73
CA ALA A 22 -0.22 -4.42 -0.31
C ALA A 22 -1.56 -3.79 0.11
N TYR A 23 -2.03 -2.77 -0.60
CA TYR A 23 -3.25 -2.06 -0.26
C TYR A 23 -4.51 -2.89 -0.51
N LEU A 24 -5.52 -2.67 0.34
CA LEU A 24 -6.87 -3.20 0.19
C LEU A 24 -7.42 -3.04 -1.22
N HIS A 25 -8.14 -4.08 -1.64
CA HIS A 25 -8.99 -4.07 -2.82
C HIS A 25 -10.06 -2.98 -2.70
N ALA A 26 -10.26 -2.23 -3.78
CA ALA A 26 -11.33 -1.23 -3.89
C ALA A 26 -12.41 -1.68 -4.89
N ALA A 27 -12.01 -2.22 -6.04
CA ALA A 27 -12.94 -2.64 -7.09
C ALA A 27 -12.31 -3.71 -8.00
N ASP A 28 -13.17 -4.50 -8.64
CA ASP A 28 -12.75 -5.39 -9.72
C ASP A 28 -12.77 -4.67 -11.07
N LEU A 29 -11.76 -4.96 -11.87
CA LEU A 29 -11.58 -4.46 -13.22
C LEU A 29 -11.59 -5.64 -14.20
N TYR A 30 -12.18 -5.42 -15.36
CA TYR A 30 -12.33 -6.39 -16.43
C TYR A 30 -11.74 -5.85 -17.73
N PRO A 31 -11.29 -6.73 -18.65
CA PRO A 31 -10.79 -6.31 -19.95
C PRO A 31 -11.77 -5.39 -20.67
N GLY A 32 -11.28 -4.27 -21.21
CA GLY A 32 -12.08 -3.29 -21.94
C GLY A 32 -12.70 -2.20 -21.07
N ASP A 33 -12.61 -2.27 -19.73
CA ASP A 33 -12.97 -1.12 -18.89
C ASP A 33 -12.09 0.08 -19.22
N THR A 34 -12.72 1.24 -19.44
CA THR A 34 -12.06 2.51 -19.80
C THR A 34 -12.11 3.53 -18.69
N GLY A 35 -11.20 4.49 -18.73
CA GLY A 35 -11.14 5.61 -17.81
C GLY A 35 -10.01 6.57 -18.12
N GLN A 36 -9.84 7.56 -17.25
CA GLN A 36 -8.81 8.59 -17.37
C GLN A 36 -7.80 8.51 -16.23
N VAL A 37 -6.53 8.66 -16.55
CA VAL A 37 -5.43 8.68 -15.57
C VAL A 37 -5.31 10.08 -14.97
N TRP A 38 -5.77 10.24 -13.74
CA TRP A 38 -5.81 11.54 -13.04
C TRP A 38 -4.54 11.87 -12.28
N GLY A 39 -3.69 10.87 -12.02
CA GLY A 39 -2.45 11.06 -11.28
C GLY A 39 -1.55 9.84 -11.28
N ARG A 40 -0.38 10.02 -10.68
CA ARG A 40 0.64 8.98 -10.50
C ARG A 40 1.13 8.95 -9.06
N SER A 41 1.74 7.85 -8.66
CA SER A 41 2.38 7.78 -7.36
C SER A 41 3.71 8.53 -7.38
N ALA A 42 4.07 9.15 -6.26
CA ALA A 42 5.44 9.65 -6.04
C ALA A 42 6.41 8.52 -5.66
N ARG A 43 5.90 7.37 -5.20
CA ARG A 43 6.67 6.30 -4.54
C ARG A 43 6.75 5.02 -5.36
N SER A 44 5.95 4.88 -6.41
CA SER A 44 5.96 3.72 -7.30
C SER A 44 5.48 4.12 -8.71
N SER A 45 5.46 3.15 -9.62
CA SER A 45 4.95 3.37 -10.98
C SER A 45 3.41 3.35 -11.06
N TRP A 46 2.69 3.18 -9.95
CA TRP A 46 1.23 3.02 -9.98
C TRP A 46 0.50 4.28 -10.40
N LEU A 47 -0.65 4.08 -11.04
CA LEU A 47 -1.48 5.13 -11.62
C LEU A 47 -2.79 5.27 -10.83
N TYR A 48 -3.22 6.51 -10.64
CA TYR A 48 -4.51 6.85 -10.05
C TYR A 48 -5.51 7.12 -11.16
N VAL A 49 -6.46 6.22 -11.35
CA VAL A 49 -7.34 6.18 -12.53
C VAL A 49 -8.79 6.33 -12.11
N ARG A 50 -9.51 7.22 -12.79
CA ARG A 50 -10.97 7.31 -12.73
C ARG A 50 -11.56 6.49 -13.87
N PHE A 51 -11.97 5.26 -13.57
CA PHE A 51 -12.69 4.41 -14.51
C PHE A 51 -14.13 4.88 -14.68
N ASP A 52 -14.67 4.83 -15.89
CA ASP A 52 -15.99 5.37 -16.23
C ASP A 52 -17.11 4.69 -15.43
N LYS A 53 -16.97 3.39 -15.21
CA LYS A 53 -17.95 2.56 -14.49
C LYS A 53 -17.99 2.75 -12.96
N LEU A 54 -16.94 3.35 -12.38
CA LEU A 54 -16.82 3.53 -10.92
C LEU A 54 -17.15 4.96 -10.56
N GLU A 55 -17.71 5.24 -9.39
CA GLU A 55 -17.95 6.63 -8.97
C GLU A 55 -16.68 7.33 -8.45
N TYR A 56 -15.69 6.55 -8.04
CA TYR A 56 -14.42 6.98 -7.46
C TYR A 56 -13.22 6.57 -8.32
N ALA A 57 -12.09 7.22 -8.09
CA ALA A 57 -10.80 6.83 -8.67
C ALA A 57 -10.01 5.96 -7.69
N CYS A 58 -9.19 5.06 -8.24
CA CYS A 58 -8.44 4.07 -7.47
C CYS A 58 -7.10 3.75 -8.15
N TRP A 59 -6.25 3.00 -7.48
CA TRP A 59 -4.88 2.74 -7.90
C TRP A 59 -4.74 1.45 -8.68
N VAL A 60 -4.03 1.51 -9.81
CA VAL A 60 -3.73 0.35 -10.66
C VAL A 60 -2.24 0.23 -10.96
N ALA A 61 -1.78 -1.01 -11.11
CA ALA A 61 -0.44 -1.29 -11.63
C ALA A 61 -0.38 -0.96 -13.13
N PRO A 62 0.70 -0.36 -13.66
CA PRO A 62 0.80 -0.07 -15.09
C PRO A 62 0.66 -1.28 -15.99
N SER A 63 1.08 -2.45 -15.51
CA SER A 63 1.04 -3.69 -16.29
C SER A 63 -0.38 -4.16 -16.64
N ILE A 64 -1.43 -3.65 -15.98
CA ILE A 64 -2.81 -4.11 -16.18
C ILE A 64 -3.63 -3.19 -17.08
N VAL A 65 -3.09 -2.03 -17.46
CA VAL A 65 -3.74 -1.05 -18.34
C VAL A 65 -2.85 -0.73 -19.53
N ASP A 66 -3.47 -0.42 -20.66
CA ASP A 66 -2.84 0.31 -21.75
C ASP A 66 -3.16 1.79 -21.58
N VAL A 67 -2.13 2.63 -21.65
CA VAL A 67 -2.25 4.08 -21.45
C VAL A 67 -1.95 4.81 -22.74
N GLN A 68 -2.83 5.73 -23.13
CA GLN A 68 -2.65 6.62 -24.28
C GLN A 68 -2.52 8.06 -23.79
N GLY A 69 -1.34 8.66 -24.00
CA GLY A 69 -0.99 10.00 -23.50
C GLY A 69 0.26 10.00 -22.61
N ASP A 70 0.75 11.19 -22.26
CA ASP A 70 1.95 11.34 -21.44
C ASP A 70 1.61 11.39 -19.95
N ILE A 71 1.99 10.36 -19.20
CA ILE A 71 1.78 10.31 -17.75
C ILE A 71 2.72 11.24 -16.96
N ASN A 72 3.79 11.75 -17.58
CA ASN A 72 4.74 12.63 -16.89
C ASN A 72 4.18 14.03 -16.65
N THR A 73 3.15 14.43 -17.40
CA THR A 73 2.43 15.69 -17.17
C THR A 73 1.49 15.62 -15.97
N LEU A 74 1.27 14.44 -15.40
CA LEU A 74 0.35 14.22 -14.29
C LEU A 74 0.97 14.59 -12.94
N VAL A 75 0.10 15.11 -12.07
CA VAL A 75 0.43 15.36 -10.66
C VAL A 75 0.62 14.06 -9.89
N THR A 76 1.43 14.14 -8.84
CA THR A 76 1.52 13.06 -7.86
C THR A 76 0.31 13.08 -6.94
N GLN A 77 -0.27 11.91 -6.66
CA GLN A 77 -1.40 11.74 -5.75
C GLN A 77 -1.00 10.90 -4.55
N GLU A 78 -1.57 11.22 -3.39
CA GLU A 78 -1.47 10.40 -2.19
C GLU A 78 -2.72 9.51 -2.02
N PRO A 79 -2.57 8.28 -1.49
CA PRO A 79 -3.70 7.39 -1.32
C PRO A 79 -4.66 7.93 -0.23
N ARG A 80 -5.96 7.86 -0.53
CA ARG A 80 -7.03 8.13 0.45
C ARG A 80 -7.52 6.79 0.97
N LEU A 81 -7.08 6.43 2.16
CA LEU A 81 -7.37 5.13 2.75
C LEU A 81 -8.68 5.17 3.54
N PRO A 82 -9.55 4.15 3.40
CA PRO A 82 -10.73 4.02 4.24
C PRO A 82 -10.31 3.72 5.68
N VAL A 83 -10.89 4.44 6.63
CA VAL A 83 -10.60 4.27 8.06
C VAL A 83 -11.67 3.39 8.69
N SER A 84 -11.25 2.54 9.61
CA SER A 84 -12.11 1.65 10.38
C SER A 84 -11.88 1.79 11.89
N VAL A 85 -12.98 1.74 12.63
CA VAL A 85 -12.99 1.80 14.11
C VAL A 85 -13.55 0.52 14.74
N LEU A 86 -13.81 -0.52 13.92
CA LEU A 86 -14.45 -1.76 14.37
C LEU A 86 -13.55 -2.60 15.29
N TYR A 87 -12.24 -2.51 15.08
CA TYR A 87 -11.22 -3.23 15.84
C TYR A 87 -10.16 -2.25 16.36
N PRO A 88 -9.52 -2.56 17.51
CA PRO A 88 -8.44 -1.72 18.01
C PRO A 88 -7.20 -1.82 17.10
N PRO A 89 -6.36 -0.77 17.09
CA PRO A 89 -5.07 -0.85 16.42
C PRO A 89 -4.16 -1.91 17.08
N PRO A 90 -3.14 -2.42 16.37
CA PRO A 90 -2.23 -3.43 16.90
C PRO A 90 -1.51 -2.96 18.17
N ALA A 91 -1.58 -3.76 19.23
CA ALA A 91 -0.88 -3.49 20.48
C ALA A 91 0.52 -4.09 20.50
N ASN A 92 1.35 -3.64 21.45
CA ASN A 92 2.69 -4.19 21.71
C ASN A 92 3.58 -4.27 20.45
N VAL A 93 3.49 -3.25 19.59
CA VAL A 93 4.35 -3.11 18.41
C VAL A 93 5.79 -2.90 18.84
N ARG A 94 6.68 -3.78 18.39
CA ARG A 94 8.11 -3.80 18.73
C ARG A 94 8.92 -4.09 17.48
N ALA A 95 10.15 -3.58 17.45
CA ALA A 95 11.14 -3.93 16.44
C ALA A 95 12.49 -4.22 17.10
N VAL A 96 13.17 -5.26 16.61
CA VAL A 96 14.50 -5.67 17.10
C VAL A 96 15.42 -5.86 15.91
N ARG A 97 16.64 -5.33 16.02
CA ARG A 97 17.68 -5.44 14.99
C ARG A 97 18.65 -6.58 15.32
N ASN A 98 19.03 -7.34 14.30
CA ASN A 98 20.14 -8.28 14.33
C ASN A 98 20.95 -8.13 13.03
N GLY A 99 22.08 -7.42 13.10
CA GLY A 99 22.82 -6.99 11.91
C GLY A 99 21.94 -6.18 10.96
N ASN A 100 21.90 -6.60 9.69
CA ASN A 100 21.10 -5.96 8.63
C ASN A 100 19.63 -6.42 8.61
N GLN A 101 19.15 -7.16 9.61
CA GLN A 101 17.76 -7.59 9.68
C GLN A 101 17.01 -6.87 10.80
N VAL A 102 15.86 -6.31 10.47
CA VAL A 102 14.91 -5.78 11.46
C VAL A 102 13.70 -6.68 11.50
N THR A 103 13.42 -7.18 12.70
CA THR A 103 12.27 -8.01 13.01
C THR A 103 11.22 -7.18 13.72
N ILE A 104 10.06 -7.02 13.10
CA ILE A 104 8.91 -6.29 13.63
C ILE A 104 7.90 -7.33 14.14
N SER A 105 7.34 -7.10 15.32
CA SER A 105 6.33 -7.97 15.92
C SER A 105 5.25 -7.16 16.64
N TRP A 106 4.04 -7.71 16.72
CA TRP A 106 2.89 -7.07 17.35
C TRP A 106 1.97 -8.14 17.96
N GLU A 107 1.00 -7.71 18.76
CA GLU A 107 -0.06 -8.60 19.25
C GLU A 107 -1.15 -8.82 18.22
N ARG A 108 -1.74 -10.02 18.23
CA ARG A 108 -2.87 -10.35 17.38
C ARG A 108 -4.07 -9.45 17.72
N VAL A 109 -4.71 -8.91 16.70
CA VAL A 109 -5.99 -8.22 16.77
C VAL A 109 -7.05 -9.26 16.38
N PRO A 110 -7.86 -9.75 17.34
CA PRO A 110 -8.83 -10.80 17.07
C PRO A 110 -9.98 -10.26 16.22
N MET A 111 -10.02 -10.65 14.94
CA MET A 111 -11.06 -10.29 13.97
C MET A 111 -11.95 -11.48 13.65
N THR A 112 -13.21 -11.22 13.29
CA THR A 112 -14.09 -12.26 12.73
C THR A 112 -13.56 -12.74 11.37
N GLU A 113 -13.95 -13.94 10.95
CA GLU A 113 -13.56 -14.48 9.64
C GLU A 113 -14.00 -13.59 8.46
N ASP A 114 -15.17 -12.97 8.57
CA ASP A 114 -15.71 -12.07 7.54
C ASP A 114 -14.92 -10.75 7.44
N ASP A 115 -14.42 -10.26 8.57
CA ASP A 115 -13.71 -8.98 8.63
C ASP A 115 -12.21 -9.11 8.35
N ASP A 116 -11.58 -10.24 8.68
CA ASP A 116 -10.12 -10.40 8.70
C ASP A 116 -9.47 -10.17 7.33
N ARG A 117 -8.69 -9.10 7.21
CA ARG A 117 -7.78 -8.82 6.08
C ARG A 117 -6.33 -8.68 6.53
N GLY A 118 -6.01 -9.15 7.75
CA GLY A 118 -4.69 -9.18 8.34
C GLY A 118 -4.13 -7.81 8.73
N TYR A 119 -2.94 -7.50 8.21
CA TYR A 119 -2.16 -6.33 8.61
C TYR A 119 -1.49 -5.69 7.41
N MET A 120 -1.22 -4.40 7.53
CA MET A 120 -0.42 -3.66 6.57
C MET A 120 0.70 -2.90 7.28
N LEU A 121 1.91 -3.02 6.76
CA LEU A 121 3.07 -2.21 7.12
C LEU A 121 3.33 -1.23 5.97
N ASP A 122 3.43 0.06 6.31
CA ASP A 122 3.88 1.12 5.41
C ASP A 122 5.23 1.61 5.92
N ILE A 123 6.31 1.01 5.39
CA ILE A 123 7.67 1.18 5.90
C ILE A 123 8.64 1.62 4.81
N TYR A 124 9.74 2.22 5.24
CA TYR A 124 10.91 2.49 4.43
C TYR A 124 12.11 1.75 5.02
N VAL A 125 12.93 1.17 4.13
CA VAL A 125 14.11 0.39 4.50
C VAL A 125 15.29 0.77 3.63
N CYS A 126 16.49 0.59 4.16
CA CYS A 126 17.73 0.77 3.41
C CYS A 126 18.22 -0.58 2.89
N GLN A 127 18.44 -0.72 1.58
CA GLN A 127 19.05 -1.92 1.01
C GLN A 127 20.00 -1.54 -0.12
N GLY A 128 21.25 -1.95 -0.06
CA GLY A 128 22.27 -1.64 -1.06
C GLY A 128 22.51 -0.15 -1.25
N GLY A 129 22.35 0.65 -0.19
CA GLY A 129 22.44 2.11 -0.23
C GLY A 129 21.20 2.83 -0.82
N ALA A 130 20.17 2.10 -1.22
CA ALA A 130 18.92 2.66 -1.70
C ALA A 130 17.88 2.76 -0.56
N TYR A 131 17.25 3.93 -0.42
CA TYR A 131 16.14 4.15 0.50
C TYR A 131 14.82 3.76 -0.19
N ILE A 132 14.26 2.62 0.20
CA ILE A 132 13.19 1.93 -0.52
C ILE A 132 11.89 2.02 0.28
N TRP A 133 10.83 2.48 -0.39
CA TRP A 133 9.46 2.34 0.11
C TRP A 133 9.00 0.88 -0.03
N TRP A 134 8.65 0.26 1.09
CA TRP A 134 8.44 -1.19 1.21
C TRP A 134 7.10 -1.53 1.88
N PRO A 135 5.96 -1.27 1.23
CA PRO A 135 4.66 -1.62 1.79
C PRO A 135 4.45 -3.14 1.77
N VAL A 136 4.01 -3.73 2.88
CA VAL A 136 3.78 -5.17 3.03
C VAL A 136 2.38 -5.39 3.59
N SER A 137 1.69 -6.43 3.12
CA SER A 137 0.44 -6.87 3.72
C SER A 137 0.39 -8.37 3.96
N PHE A 138 -0.45 -8.75 4.92
CA PHE A 138 -0.69 -10.13 5.32
C PHE A 138 -2.15 -10.48 5.13
N LYS A 139 -2.44 -11.74 4.79
CA LYS A 139 -3.79 -12.15 4.40
C LYS A 139 -4.75 -12.32 5.58
N ASN A 140 -4.23 -12.51 6.79
CA ASN A 140 -5.03 -12.81 7.97
C ASN A 140 -4.33 -12.35 9.26
N GLN A 141 -5.09 -12.36 10.35
CA GLN A 141 -4.67 -11.93 11.68
C GLN A 141 -3.62 -12.81 12.35
N TYR A 142 -3.31 -14.00 11.80
CA TYR A 142 -2.39 -14.95 12.45
C TYR A 142 -0.92 -14.65 12.17
N THR A 143 -0.62 -13.78 11.21
CA THR A 143 0.76 -13.31 10.99
C THR A 143 1.01 -12.09 11.88
N THR A 144 1.83 -12.26 12.91
CA THR A 144 2.12 -11.22 13.92
C THR A 144 3.59 -10.81 13.99
N LYS A 145 4.36 -11.18 12.96
CA LYS A 145 5.80 -10.93 12.87
C LYS A 145 6.23 -10.81 11.42
N TYR A 146 7.14 -9.89 11.15
CA TYR A 146 7.76 -9.70 9.84
C TYR A 146 9.24 -9.39 9.99
N THR A 147 10.09 -9.95 9.13
CA THR A 147 11.52 -9.64 9.10
C THR A 147 11.87 -9.05 7.75
N VAL A 148 12.57 -7.93 7.77
CA VAL A 148 12.99 -7.20 6.57
C VAL A 148 14.47 -6.88 6.63
N THR A 149 15.12 -6.85 5.46
CA THR A 149 16.49 -6.37 5.36
C THR A 149 16.48 -4.86 5.42
N ASP A 150 17.27 -4.31 6.34
CA ASP A 150 17.45 -2.89 6.58
C ASP A 150 18.90 -2.63 7.01
N GLU A 151 19.69 -2.10 6.08
CA GLU A 151 21.12 -1.85 6.21
C GLU A 151 21.40 -0.42 6.71
N ALA A 152 22.66 -0.14 7.05
CA ALA A 152 23.09 1.25 7.28
C ALA A 152 23.41 1.96 5.96
N GLY A 153 23.54 3.29 6.01
CA GLY A 153 24.15 4.08 4.92
C GLY A 153 23.19 4.83 3.99
N CYS A 154 21.87 4.73 4.20
CA CYS A 154 20.90 5.53 3.46
C CYS A 154 20.82 6.98 3.98
N PRO A 155 20.35 7.94 3.14
CA PRO A 155 20.30 9.36 3.49
C PRO A 155 19.22 9.73 4.52
N ALA A 156 18.35 8.80 4.89
CA ALA A 156 17.28 8.99 5.86
C ALA A 156 17.13 7.74 6.74
N PRO A 157 16.67 7.89 8.00
CA PRO A 157 16.41 6.75 8.87
C PRO A 157 15.25 5.91 8.33
N SER A 158 15.43 4.61 8.33
CA SER A 158 14.36 3.63 8.11
C SER A 158 13.32 3.69 9.21
N GLY A 159 12.10 3.25 8.90
CA GLY A 159 10.98 3.34 9.83
C GLY A 159 9.64 3.19 9.15
N GLY A 160 8.58 3.41 9.90
CA GLY A 160 7.22 3.43 9.39
C GLY A 160 6.22 2.90 10.40
N LYS A 161 5.08 2.47 9.88
CA LYS A 161 3.88 2.25 10.68
C LYS A 161 3.15 0.98 10.27
N LEU A 162 2.33 0.48 11.19
CA LEU A 162 1.56 -0.75 11.09
C LEU A 162 0.09 -0.45 11.39
N ALA A 163 -0.82 -1.05 10.64
CA ALA A 163 -2.26 -1.07 10.95
C ALA A 163 -2.81 -2.49 10.82
N ALA A 164 -3.85 -2.80 11.61
CA ALA A 164 -4.72 -3.93 11.31
C ALA A 164 -5.63 -3.53 10.15
N VAL A 165 -6.00 -4.52 9.35
CA VAL A 165 -6.80 -4.34 8.14
C VAL A 165 -8.01 -5.22 8.25
N GLU A 166 -9.18 -4.62 8.12
CA GLU A 166 -10.44 -5.33 8.02
C GLU A 166 -11.19 -4.96 6.74
N LYS A 167 -12.29 -5.66 6.44
CA LYS A 167 -12.97 -5.54 5.14
C LYS A 167 -13.43 -4.11 4.79
N HIS A 168 -13.72 -3.25 5.76
CA HIS A 168 -14.11 -1.85 5.51
C HIS A 168 -12.95 -0.86 5.49
N GLY A 169 -11.77 -1.20 6.01
CA GLY A 169 -10.62 -0.30 6.02
C GLY A 169 -9.49 -0.65 6.99
N TYR A 170 -8.71 0.38 7.31
CA TYR A 170 -7.54 0.30 8.18
C TYR A 170 -7.87 0.86 9.56
N THR A 171 -7.39 0.20 10.61
CA THR A 171 -7.39 0.81 11.95
C THR A 171 -6.48 2.04 11.99
N ASP A 172 -6.47 2.75 13.12
CA ASP A 172 -5.42 3.71 13.40
C ASP A 172 -4.04 3.07 13.21
N TRP A 173 -3.13 3.87 12.65
CA TRP A 173 -1.76 3.45 12.39
C TRP A 173 -0.93 3.58 13.67
N VAL A 174 -0.12 2.57 13.94
CA VAL A 174 0.81 2.51 15.06
C VAL A 174 2.22 2.66 14.54
N GLU A 175 2.93 3.66 15.05
CA GLU A 175 4.35 3.85 14.76
C GLU A 175 5.17 2.65 15.24
N ILE A 176 6.05 2.16 14.38
CA ILE A 176 6.96 1.07 14.73
C ILE A 176 8.19 1.71 15.39
N PRO A 177 8.57 1.31 16.63
CA PRO A 177 9.75 1.83 17.30
C PRO A 177 11.02 1.27 16.64
N TRP A 178 11.38 1.82 15.48
CA TRP A 178 12.42 1.29 14.61
C TRP A 178 13.82 1.45 15.21
N PRO A 179 14.61 0.37 15.35
CA PRO A 179 15.96 0.46 15.89
C PRO A 179 16.92 1.10 14.88
N ALA A 180 17.81 1.98 15.36
CA ALA A 180 18.89 2.54 14.56
C ALA A 180 19.81 1.42 14.00
N PRO A 181 20.38 1.59 12.79
CA PRO A 181 21.41 0.69 12.24
C PRO A 181 22.68 0.61 13.09
#